data_AF-A0A7V4MG47-F1
#
_entry.id   AF-A0A7V4MG47-F1
#
_cell.length_a   1.000
_cell.length_b   1.000
_cell.length_c   1.000
_cell.angle_alpha   90.00
_cell.angle_beta   90.00
_cell.angle_gamma   90.00
#
_symmetry.space_group_name_H-M   'P 1'
#
loop_
_entity.id
_entity.type
_entity.pdbx_description
1 polymer ?
#
loop_
_entity_poly.entity_id
_entity_poly.type
_entity_poly.pdbx_seq_one_letter_code
_entity_poly.pdbx_strand_id
1 'polypeptide(L)'
;MKSPFTVTALLAATALVSAQPDPNWLNHDRHRPLPPVVDPGTASTPEKPGRPPSDAIVLFDGTNLDHWAAMDGTPSKWVVRDGFMECVRDAGYIRTRRNFGDCQLHLEWAAPLPVSGSGQGRGNSGVFFGLNRYEIQVLDSYQNTTYADGSAASVYGQYPPLVNASRPPGEWQSYDILYTAPRFDGAGKLLSPARVTVFHNGVLVQNNVELTGPSTWVGRPPYSAHPEKLPIALQDHGNPVRYRNIWVRELGGPGRTEVTPPRAALERYAGKYERTTILREGDQLVAQFAGGRFPLFAESDTRFFSKLTDIEFEFRPGATAADDVVFITVGGEGSSPTKRANP
;
A
#
# COMPACT_ATOMS: atom_id res chain seq x y z
N MET A 1 19.23 28.97 -77.00
CA MET A 1 18.62 29.66 -75.85
C MET A 1 18.61 28.69 -74.68
N LYS A 2 19.43 28.94 -73.64
CA LYS A 2 19.52 28.07 -72.45
C LYS A 2 18.69 28.69 -71.33
N SER A 3 17.78 27.90 -70.76
CA SER A 3 16.90 28.23 -69.65
C SER A 3 17.69 28.49 -68.36
N PRO A 4 17.33 29.48 -67.52
CA PRO A 4 17.91 29.63 -66.19
C PRO A 4 17.21 28.69 -65.21
N PHE A 5 18.01 27.91 -64.47
CA PHE A 5 17.55 27.15 -63.31
C PHE A 5 17.34 28.11 -62.13
N THR A 6 16.10 28.22 -61.66
CA THR A 6 15.79 28.92 -60.41
C THR A 6 16.11 27.99 -59.24
N VAL A 7 17.10 28.35 -58.43
CA VAL A 7 17.41 27.67 -57.17
C VAL A 7 16.47 28.19 -56.10
N THR A 8 15.48 27.40 -55.71
CA THR A 8 14.62 27.69 -54.56
C THR A 8 15.42 27.39 -53.29
N ALA A 9 15.90 28.42 -52.60
CA ALA A 9 16.52 28.29 -51.29
C ALA A 9 15.44 27.92 -50.26
N LEU A 10 15.48 26.69 -49.75
CA LEU A 10 14.65 26.25 -48.64
C LEU A 10 15.25 26.84 -47.35
N LEU A 11 14.69 27.92 -46.83
CA LEU A 11 15.01 28.39 -45.47
C LEU A 11 14.46 27.36 -44.48
N ALA A 12 15.33 26.51 -43.95
CA ALA A 12 15.05 25.75 -42.75
C ALA A 12 15.03 26.71 -41.56
N ALA A 13 13.84 27.14 -41.15
CA ALA A 13 13.67 27.85 -39.88
C ALA A 13 13.98 26.86 -38.74
N THR A 14 15.16 26.98 -38.15
CA THR A 14 15.50 26.30 -36.90
C THR A 14 14.64 26.90 -35.80
N ALA A 15 13.51 26.25 -35.49
CA ALA A 15 12.76 26.57 -34.29
C ALA A 15 13.67 26.32 -33.08
N LEU A 16 14.03 27.40 -32.36
CA LEU A 16 14.66 27.31 -31.06
C LEU A 16 13.68 26.62 -30.11
N VAL A 17 13.88 25.32 -29.88
CA VAL A 17 13.11 24.57 -28.87
C VAL A 17 13.60 25.03 -27.50
N SER A 18 12.93 26.03 -26.94
CA SER A 18 13.12 26.42 -25.55
C SER A 18 12.31 25.48 -24.66
N ALA A 19 12.89 25.06 -23.53
CA ALA A 19 12.15 24.34 -22.51
C ALA A 19 10.93 25.16 -22.06
N GLN A 20 9.78 24.51 -21.94
CA GLN A 20 8.59 25.16 -21.43
C GLN A 20 8.79 25.44 -19.92
N PRO A 21 8.61 26.68 -19.45
CA PRO A 21 8.64 26.95 -18.02
C PRO A 21 7.51 26.19 -17.31
N ASP A 22 7.71 25.88 -16.02
CA ASP A 22 6.63 25.37 -15.17
C ASP A 22 5.46 26.36 -15.22
N PRO A 23 4.26 25.96 -15.67
CA PRO A 23 3.14 26.90 -15.85
C PRO A 23 2.64 27.49 -14.53
N ASN A 24 3.01 26.90 -13.39
CA ASN A 24 2.53 27.33 -12.08
C ASN A 24 3.51 28.26 -11.36
N TRP A 25 4.80 28.23 -11.72
CA TRP A 25 5.85 28.90 -10.95
C TRP A 25 6.91 29.49 -11.85
N LEU A 26 7.31 30.73 -11.55
CA LEU A 26 8.46 31.34 -12.19
C LEU A 26 9.76 30.64 -11.74
N ASN A 27 10.82 30.76 -12.55
CA ASN A 27 12.14 30.34 -12.09
C ASN A 27 12.55 31.18 -10.87
N HIS A 28 12.96 30.52 -9.78
CA HIS A 28 13.26 31.14 -8.47
C HIS A 28 12.08 31.85 -7.79
N ASP A 29 10.83 31.45 -8.08
CA ASP A 29 9.65 32.02 -7.43
C ASP A 29 9.66 31.79 -5.90
N ARG A 30 9.77 32.88 -5.14
CA ARG A 30 9.78 32.84 -3.67
C ARG A 30 8.39 32.61 -3.05
N HIS A 31 7.33 32.64 -3.86
CA HIS A 31 5.97 32.28 -3.44
C HIS A 31 5.68 30.79 -3.60
N ARG A 32 6.56 30.03 -4.26
CA ARG A 32 6.43 28.57 -4.34
C ARG A 32 6.50 27.96 -2.93
N PRO A 33 5.54 27.09 -2.53
CA PRO A 33 5.57 26.45 -1.22
C PRO A 33 6.89 25.71 -1.00
N LEU A 34 7.49 25.92 0.17
CA LEU A 34 8.69 25.18 0.56
C LEU A 34 8.34 23.72 0.82
N PRO A 35 9.21 22.77 0.46
CA PRO A 35 9.06 21.37 0.87
C PRO A 35 9.01 21.26 2.40
N PRO A 36 8.22 20.31 2.96
CA PRO A 36 8.27 19.99 4.37
C PRO A 36 9.70 19.57 4.81
N VAL A 37 10.11 20.00 5.99
CA VAL A 37 11.41 19.60 6.58
C VAL A 37 11.26 18.21 7.22
N VAL A 38 12.19 17.32 6.92
CA VAL A 38 12.25 15.96 7.48
C VAL A 38 13.64 15.74 8.09
N ASP A 39 13.70 15.31 9.36
CA ASP A 39 14.92 14.78 9.96
C ASP A 39 15.16 13.37 9.40
N PRO A 40 16.26 13.14 8.67
CA PRO A 40 16.49 11.88 7.99
C PRO A 40 16.72 10.74 8.97
N GLY A 41 16.28 9.55 8.57
CA GLY A 41 16.60 8.31 9.24
C GLY A 41 18.09 7.94 9.19
N THR A 42 18.46 6.83 9.81
CA THR A 42 19.78 6.20 9.65
C THR A 42 19.64 4.90 8.86
N ALA A 43 20.65 4.54 8.08
CA ALA A 43 20.63 3.30 7.31
C ALA A 43 20.67 2.05 8.22
N SER A 44 20.08 0.97 7.73
CA SER A 44 20.12 -0.35 8.37
C SER A 44 21.44 -1.08 8.12
N THR A 45 21.83 -1.91 9.07
CA THR A 45 22.98 -2.82 9.00
C THR A 45 22.53 -4.24 9.37
N PRO A 46 23.31 -5.29 9.07
CA PRO A 46 23.00 -6.63 9.54
C PRO A 46 22.81 -6.69 11.07
N GLU A 47 23.62 -5.95 11.83
CA GLU A 47 23.65 -6.00 13.29
C GLU A 47 22.58 -5.10 13.92
N LYS A 48 22.39 -3.89 13.38
CA LYS A 48 21.55 -2.86 13.97
C LYS A 48 20.51 -2.33 12.97
N PRO A 49 19.23 -2.25 13.38
CA PRO A 49 18.21 -1.62 12.55
C PRO A 49 18.50 -0.13 12.35
N GLY A 50 18.07 0.38 11.19
CA GLY A 50 18.07 1.80 10.90
C GLY A 50 17.08 2.58 11.77
N ARG A 51 17.13 3.91 11.67
CA ARG A 51 16.13 4.81 12.27
C ARG A 51 15.19 5.30 11.17
N PRO A 52 13.87 5.33 11.37
CA PRO A 52 12.93 5.94 10.42
C PRO A 52 13.14 7.46 10.28
N PRO A 53 12.84 8.06 9.11
CA PRO A 53 12.68 9.50 8.97
C PRO A 53 11.56 10.05 9.86
N SER A 54 11.64 11.33 10.23
CA SER A 54 10.70 11.93 11.22
C SER A 54 9.24 12.02 10.77
N ASP A 55 8.97 11.92 9.46
CA ASP A 55 7.62 11.92 8.88
C ASP A 55 7.08 10.50 8.60
N ALA A 56 7.86 9.46 8.91
CA ALA A 56 7.46 8.09 8.69
C ALA A 56 6.50 7.60 9.79
N ILE A 57 5.54 6.78 9.38
CA ILE A 57 4.70 5.99 10.27
C ILE A 57 5.46 4.71 10.58
N VAL A 58 5.81 4.51 11.85
CA VAL A 58 6.46 3.28 12.30
C VAL A 58 5.40 2.20 12.43
N LEU A 59 5.45 1.20 11.54
CA LEU A 59 4.54 0.06 11.54
C LEU A 59 4.99 -1.02 12.53
N PHE A 60 6.30 -1.14 12.76
CA PHE A 60 6.84 -2.07 13.75
C PHE A 60 8.25 -1.67 14.20
N ASP A 61 8.40 -1.46 15.50
CA ASP A 61 9.64 -1.04 16.17
C ASP A 61 10.29 -2.14 17.03
N GLY A 62 9.71 -3.33 17.05
CA GLY A 62 10.16 -4.44 17.89
C GLY A 62 9.31 -4.71 19.13
N THR A 63 8.29 -3.88 19.42
CA THR A 63 7.55 -3.96 20.70
C THR A 63 6.24 -4.71 20.63
N ASN A 64 5.39 -4.45 19.63
CA ASN A 64 4.03 -5.03 19.55
C ASN A 64 3.49 -5.07 18.12
N LEU A 65 2.27 -5.60 17.95
CA LEU A 65 1.56 -5.69 16.66
C LEU A 65 0.38 -4.72 16.57
N ASP A 66 0.40 -3.58 17.26
CA ASP A 66 -0.74 -2.66 17.33
C ASP A 66 -1.15 -2.12 15.96
N HIS A 67 -0.18 -1.92 15.06
CA HIS A 67 -0.41 -1.50 13.68
C HIS A 67 -0.82 -2.64 12.73
N TRP A 68 -0.96 -3.86 13.24
CA TRP A 68 -1.18 -5.06 12.46
C TRP A 68 -2.42 -5.84 12.93
N ALA A 69 -2.95 -6.66 12.03
CA ALA A 69 -4.04 -7.59 12.27
C ALA A 69 -3.93 -8.79 11.33
N ALA A 70 -4.60 -9.88 11.65
CA ALA A 70 -4.88 -10.93 10.67
C ALA A 70 -5.71 -10.36 9.50
N MET A 71 -5.78 -11.10 8.38
CA MET A 71 -6.49 -10.64 7.17
C MET A 71 -7.95 -10.22 7.43
N ASP A 72 -8.65 -10.94 8.31
CA ASP A 72 -10.04 -10.67 8.69
C ASP A 72 -10.21 -9.50 9.69
N GLY A 73 -9.10 -8.94 10.18
CA GLY A 73 -9.04 -7.87 11.17
C GLY A 73 -8.99 -8.32 12.63
N THR A 74 -8.98 -9.63 12.90
CA THR A 74 -8.76 -10.16 14.25
C THR A 74 -7.28 -10.01 14.67
N PRO A 75 -6.93 -10.14 15.96
CA PRO A 75 -5.53 -10.14 16.38
C PRO A 75 -4.70 -11.18 15.63
N SER A 76 -3.51 -10.79 15.17
CA SER A 76 -2.59 -11.72 14.53
C SER A 76 -2.10 -12.79 15.50
N LYS A 77 -1.83 -13.98 14.97
CA LYS A 77 -1.19 -15.08 15.71
C LYS A 77 0.33 -15.11 15.53
N TRP A 78 0.88 -14.17 14.75
CA TRP A 78 2.32 -13.97 14.67
C TRP A 78 2.86 -13.56 16.04
N VAL A 79 4.11 -13.90 16.32
CA VAL A 79 4.71 -13.69 17.65
C VAL A 79 5.74 -12.57 17.60
N VAL A 80 5.81 -11.78 18.67
CA VAL A 80 6.84 -10.76 18.88
C VAL A 80 7.79 -11.22 19.96
N ARG A 81 9.09 -11.22 19.66
CA ARG A 81 10.16 -11.52 20.62
C ARG A 81 11.48 -10.95 20.13
N ASP A 82 12.38 -10.65 21.06
CA ASP A 82 13.76 -10.24 20.74
C ASP A 82 13.84 -9.08 19.72
N GLY A 83 12.87 -8.16 19.75
CA GLY A 83 12.80 -7.00 18.86
C GLY A 83 12.35 -7.30 17.41
N PHE A 84 11.87 -8.52 17.11
CA PHE A 84 11.30 -8.88 15.82
C PHE A 84 9.91 -9.50 15.95
N MET A 85 9.11 -9.38 14.88
CA MET A 85 7.94 -10.22 14.67
C MET A 85 8.34 -11.44 13.85
N GLU A 86 7.73 -12.59 14.09
CA GLU A 86 8.01 -13.83 13.36
C GLU A 86 6.73 -14.46 12.84
N CYS A 87 6.78 -14.87 11.58
CA CYS A 87 5.74 -15.66 10.94
C CYS A 87 5.56 -17.00 11.66
N VAL A 88 4.31 -17.31 12.02
CA VAL A 88 3.94 -18.61 12.59
C VAL A 88 3.26 -19.42 11.50
N ARG A 89 3.75 -20.64 11.26
CA ARG A 89 3.18 -21.54 10.26
C ARG A 89 1.69 -21.75 10.50
N ASP A 90 0.90 -21.62 9.43
CA ASP A 90 -0.56 -21.79 9.41
C ASP A 90 -1.31 -20.73 10.24
N ALA A 91 -0.65 -19.64 10.64
CA ALA A 91 -1.29 -18.48 11.26
C ALA A 91 -2.04 -17.62 10.24
N GLY A 92 -1.67 -17.72 8.96
CA GLY A 92 -2.16 -16.87 7.89
C GLY A 92 -1.39 -15.56 7.77
N TYR A 93 -1.71 -14.82 6.71
CA TYR A 93 -1.09 -13.54 6.40
C TYR A 93 -1.44 -12.51 7.48
N ILE A 94 -0.53 -11.56 7.70
CA ILE A 94 -0.77 -10.40 8.54
C ILE A 94 -0.84 -9.15 7.65
N ARG A 95 -1.65 -8.17 8.02
CA ARG A 95 -1.76 -6.90 7.31
C ARG A 95 -1.69 -5.72 8.26
N THR A 96 -1.29 -4.58 7.72
CA THR A 96 -1.43 -3.29 8.39
C THR A 96 -2.91 -2.98 8.65
N ARG A 97 -3.18 -2.25 9.74
CA ARG A 97 -4.52 -1.70 10.02
C ARG A 97 -4.83 -0.50 9.14
N ARG A 98 -3.82 0.37 8.97
CA ARG A 98 -3.87 1.55 8.10
C ARG A 98 -3.67 1.15 6.64
N ASN A 99 -4.34 1.86 5.76
CA ASN A 99 -4.29 1.69 4.32
C ASN A 99 -3.31 2.69 3.71
N PHE A 100 -2.57 2.24 2.70
CA PHE A 100 -1.56 3.01 2.01
C PHE A 100 -1.77 2.95 0.50
N GLY A 101 -1.54 4.08 -0.18
CA GLY A 101 -1.48 4.20 -1.63
C GLY A 101 -0.04 4.39 -2.06
N ASP A 102 0.25 5.50 -2.74
CA ASP A 102 1.62 5.86 -3.09
C ASP A 102 2.49 6.03 -1.84
N CYS A 103 3.54 5.23 -1.71
CA CYS A 103 4.35 5.21 -0.51
C CYS A 103 5.80 4.80 -0.75
N GLN A 104 6.65 5.17 0.19
CA GLN A 104 7.96 4.59 0.45
C GLN A 104 7.84 3.69 1.67
N LEU A 105 8.08 2.40 1.51
CA LEU A 105 8.12 1.40 2.58
C LEU A 105 9.57 0.98 2.82
N HIS A 106 9.95 0.88 4.09
CA HIS A 106 11.14 0.18 4.52
C HIS A 106 10.76 -0.98 5.41
N LEU A 107 11.46 -2.10 5.27
CA LEU A 107 11.39 -3.23 6.20
C LEU A 107 12.70 -4.01 6.19
N GLU A 108 13.01 -4.61 7.33
CA GLU A 108 14.07 -5.61 7.43
C GLU A 108 13.48 -6.99 7.64
N TRP A 109 14.05 -7.99 6.98
CA TRP A 109 13.62 -9.38 7.09
C TRP A 109 14.81 -10.33 7.22
N ALA A 110 14.63 -11.46 7.89
CA ALA A 110 15.66 -12.49 8.02
C ALA A 110 15.07 -13.87 7.75
N ALA A 111 15.70 -14.60 6.83
CA ALA A 111 15.38 -16.01 6.58
C ALA A 111 15.67 -16.86 7.84
N PRO A 112 14.88 -17.93 8.07
CA PRO A 112 14.96 -18.70 9.29
C PRO A 112 16.25 -19.53 9.41
N LEU A 113 16.63 -19.80 10.65
CA LEU A 113 17.59 -20.84 11.03
C LEU A 113 16.89 -21.90 11.90
N PRO A 114 17.26 -23.18 11.80
CA PRO A 114 18.17 -23.75 10.79
C PRO A 114 17.57 -23.69 9.38
N VAL A 115 18.43 -23.68 8.36
CA VAL A 115 18.02 -23.71 6.96
C VAL A 115 17.26 -25.00 6.65
N SER A 116 16.11 -24.88 5.99
CA SER A 116 15.30 -26.03 5.58
C SER A 116 14.58 -25.75 4.25
N GLY A 117 14.45 -26.79 3.42
CA GLY A 117 13.81 -26.71 2.11
C GLY A 117 14.76 -26.29 0.98
N SER A 118 14.20 -26.12 -0.23
CA SER A 118 14.89 -25.64 -1.42
C SER A 118 13.91 -24.92 -2.35
N GLY A 119 14.42 -24.12 -3.27
CA GLY A 119 13.59 -23.33 -4.18
C GLY A 119 12.61 -22.45 -3.40
N GLN A 120 11.33 -22.48 -3.79
CA GLN A 120 10.24 -21.74 -3.11
C GLN A 120 9.86 -22.27 -1.72
N GLY A 121 10.39 -23.42 -1.28
CA GLY A 121 10.10 -23.96 0.06
C GLY A 121 11.04 -23.45 1.15
N ARG A 122 12.02 -22.62 0.81
CA ARG A 122 13.13 -22.22 1.68
C ARG A 122 13.03 -20.75 2.06
N GLY A 123 12.52 -20.48 3.26
CA GLY A 123 12.41 -19.12 3.79
C GLY A 123 11.48 -18.21 3.00
N ASN A 124 10.38 -18.75 2.49
CA ASN A 124 9.42 -18.03 1.64
C ASN A 124 8.42 -17.23 2.46
N SER A 125 8.19 -16.00 2.02
CA SER A 125 7.15 -15.07 2.44
C SER A 125 7.02 -14.03 1.32
N GLY A 126 6.39 -12.89 1.58
CA GLY A 126 6.21 -11.86 0.56
C GLY A 126 5.67 -10.58 1.17
N VAL A 127 6.01 -9.45 0.55
CA VAL A 127 5.49 -8.14 0.90
C VAL A 127 4.46 -7.75 -0.15
N PHE A 128 3.21 -7.59 0.25
CA PHE A 128 2.10 -7.34 -0.64
C PHE A 128 1.59 -5.90 -0.50
N PHE A 129 1.43 -5.22 -1.63
CA PHE A 129 0.66 -3.99 -1.73
C PHE A 129 -0.74 -4.28 -2.29
N GLY A 130 -1.68 -3.37 -2.05
CA GLY A 130 -3.06 -3.54 -2.50
C GLY A 130 -3.76 -4.69 -1.78
N LEU A 131 -3.50 -4.87 -0.48
CA LEU A 131 -3.88 -6.00 0.38
C LEU A 131 -3.08 -7.27 0.08
N ASN A 132 -3.35 -7.94 -1.04
CA ASN A 132 -2.72 -9.21 -1.41
C ASN A 132 -2.49 -9.31 -2.93
N ARG A 133 -2.35 -8.16 -3.60
CA ARG A 133 -2.35 -8.08 -5.06
C ARG A 133 -0.96 -8.02 -5.66
N TYR A 134 -0.06 -7.22 -5.10
CA TYR A 134 1.21 -6.92 -5.76
C TYR A 134 2.36 -7.34 -4.85
N GLU A 135 2.99 -8.46 -5.19
CA GLU A 135 3.98 -9.11 -4.35
C GLU A 135 5.41 -8.72 -4.74
N ILE A 136 6.15 -8.21 -3.75
CA ILE A 136 7.60 -8.19 -3.76
C ILE A 136 8.08 -9.40 -2.96
N GLN A 137 8.74 -10.31 -3.65
CA GLN A 137 9.03 -11.64 -3.12
C GLN A 137 10.04 -11.60 -1.97
N VAL A 138 9.77 -12.34 -0.89
CA VAL A 138 10.72 -12.57 0.21
C VAL A 138 11.11 -14.04 0.20
N LEU A 139 12.38 -14.32 -0.05
CA LEU A 139 12.86 -15.71 -0.14
C LEU A 139 14.31 -15.79 0.30
N ASP A 140 14.70 -16.89 0.95
CA ASP A 140 16.13 -17.21 1.06
C ASP A 140 16.67 -17.57 -0.33
N SER A 141 17.25 -16.58 -1.01
CA SER A 141 17.88 -16.75 -2.33
C SER A 141 19.42 -16.83 -2.23
N TYR A 142 19.98 -17.01 -1.02
CA TYR A 142 21.42 -17.20 -0.86
C TYR A 142 21.80 -18.66 -1.18
N GLN A 143 22.48 -18.86 -2.31
CA GLN A 143 22.86 -20.19 -2.80
C GLN A 143 21.66 -21.16 -2.88
N ASN A 144 20.49 -20.64 -3.28
CA ASN A 144 19.25 -21.39 -3.42
C ASN A 144 18.63 -21.11 -4.79
N THR A 145 18.73 -22.07 -5.70
CA THR A 145 18.20 -21.92 -7.07
C THR A 145 16.69 -22.10 -7.11
N THR A 146 16.00 -21.20 -7.81
CA THR A 146 14.56 -21.25 -8.13
C THR A 146 14.33 -20.58 -9.50
N TYR A 147 13.08 -20.52 -9.98
CA TYR A 147 12.73 -19.70 -11.14
C TYR A 147 12.96 -18.20 -10.87
N ALA A 148 13.49 -17.49 -11.86
CA ALA A 148 14.11 -16.18 -11.69
C ALA A 148 13.12 -15.09 -11.18
N ASP A 149 11.90 -15.12 -11.69
CA ASP A 149 10.78 -14.23 -11.33
C ASP A 149 10.08 -14.61 -10.02
N GLY A 150 10.59 -15.62 -9.29
CA GLY A 150 10.19 -15.96 -7.92
C GLY A 150 11.34 -15.92 -6.92
N SER A 151 12.47 -15.31 -7.26
CA SER A 151 13.59 -15.09 -6.33
C SER A 151 13.37 -13.84 -5.46
N ALA A 152 14.14 -13.66 -4.40
CA ALA A 152 14.04 -12.50 -3.50
C ALA A 152 14.07 -11.18 -4.29
N ALA A 153 13.18 -10.26 -3.93
CA ALA A 153 12.98 -8.95 -4.56
C ALA A 153 12.48 -8.99 -6.01
N SER A 154 12.02 -10.15 -6.50
CA SER A 154 11.24 -10.17 -7.73
C SER A 154 9.90 -9.47 -7.52
N VAL A 155 9.38 -8.89 -8.60
CA VAL A 155 7.93 -8.71 -8.71
C VAL A 155 7.38 -10.09 -9.07
N TYR A 156 6.78 -10.77 -8.09
CA TYR A 156 6.53 -12.21 -8.17
C TYR A 156 5.74 -12.61 -9.43
N GLY A 157 6.28 -13.55 -10.20
CA GLY A 157 5.69 -14.06 -11.44
C GLY A 157 5.68 -13.06 -12.61
N GLN A 158 6.38 -11.93 -12.49
CA GLN A 158 6.42 -10.89 -13.51
C GLN A 158 7.85 -10.52 -13.91
N TYR A 159 8.69 -10.13 -12.96
CA TYR A 159 10.02 -9.56 -13.24
C TYR A 159 11.05 -10.10 -12.25
N PRO A 160 12.09 -10.82 -12.72
CA PRO A 160 13.26 -11.13 -11.90
C PRO A 160 13.93 -9.85 -11.37
N PRO A 161 14.57 -9.87 -10.20
CA PRO A 161 15.42 -8.77 -9.77
C PRO A 161 16.62 -8.62 -10.72
N LEU A 162 17.13 -7.40 -10.87
CA LEU A 162 18.31 -7.12 -11.72
C LEU A 162 19.55 -7.90 -11.27
N VAL A 163 19.68 -8.12 -9.96
CA VAL A 163 20.77 -8.89 -9.33
C VAL A 163 20.25 -9.57 -8.06
N ASN A 164 20.90 -10.67 -7.66
CA ASN A 164 20.67 -11.28 -6.35
C ASN A 164 21.57 -10.62 -5.30
N ALA A 165 20.99 -9.83 -4.41
CA ALA A 165 21.70 -9.12 -3.33
C ALA A 165 21.51 -9.78 -1.95
N SER A 166 21.12 -11.06 -1.90
CA SER A 166 20.81 -11.76 -0.65
C SER A 166 22.05 -12.04 0.20
N ARG A 167 21.98 -11.72 1.50
CA ARG A 167 22.86 -12.23 2.56
C ARG A 167 22.51 -13.67 2.97
N PRO A 168 23.41 -14.40 3.66
CA PRO A 168 23.13 -15.73 4.21
C PRO A 168 21.91 -15.76 5.16
N PRO A 169 21.28 -16.94 5.36
CA PRO A 169 20.16 -17.09 6.30
C PRO A 169 20.53 -16.71 7.73
N GLY A 170 19.56 -16.15 8.46
CA GLY A 170 19.77 -15.62 9.80
C GLY A 170 20.23 -14.16 9.83
N GLU A 171 20.94 -13.68 8.80
CA GLU A 171 21.29 -12.26 8.66
C GLU A 171 20.09 -11.42 8.21
N TRP A 172 20.05 -10.18 8.68
CA TRP A 172 19.03 -9.22 8.30
C TRP A 172 19.29 -8.67 6.90
N GLN A 173 18.24 -8.69 6.09
CA GLN A 173 18.14 -8.09 4.77
C GLN A 173 17.31 -6.82 4.91
N SER A 174 17.58 -5.79 4.10
CA SER A 174 16.70 -4.60 4.03
C SER A 174 16.04 -4.49 2.66
N TYR A 175 14.74 -4.16 2.65
CA TYR A 175 14.04 -3.66 1.48
C TYR A 175 13.65 -2.21 1.69
N ASP A 176 13.98 -1.38 0.70
CA ASP A 176 13.41 -0.06 0.51
C ASP A 176 12.60 -0.08 -0.79
N ILE A 177 11.29 0.09 -0.67
CA ILE A 177 10.32 -0.08 -1.75
C ILE A 177 9.59 1.24 -1.97
N LEU A 178 9.65 1.77 -3.19
CA LEU A 178 8.74 2.83 -3.63
C LEU A 178 7.61 2.16 -4.41
N TYR A 179 6.37 2.40 -3.98
CA TYR A 179 5.18 1.88 -4.62
C TYR A 179 4.30 3.05 -5.07
N THR A 180 3.87 3.01 -6.33
CA THR A 180 2.80 3.86 -6.86
C THR A 180 1.60 2.98 -7.13
N ALA A 181 0.47 3.28 -6.48
CA ALA A 181 -0.76 2.53 -6.62
C ALA A 181 -1.36 2.69 -8.04
N PRO A 182 -2.08 1.69 -8.57
CA PRO A 182 -2.80 1.88 -9.83
C PRO A 182 -3.93 2.91 -9.64
N ARG A 183 -4.25 3.65 -10.69
CA ARG A 183 -5.39 4.58 -10.71
C ARG A 183 -6.48 4.07 -11.64
N PHE A 184 -7.72 4.28 -11.25
CA PHE A 184 -8.92 3.89 -12.00
C PHE A 184 -9.87 5.09 -12.11
N ASP A 185 -10.66 5.14 -13.18
CA ASP A 185 -11.77 6.10 -13.26
C ASP A 185 -13.01 5.62 -12.50
N GLY A 186 -14.05 6.45 -12.45
CA GLY A 186 -15.31 6.11 -11.77
C GLY A 186 -16.07 4.93 -12.38
N ALA A 187 -15.75 4.51 -13.60
CA ALA A 187 -16.30 3.30 -14.24
C ALA A 187 -15.42 2.06 -14.01
N GLY A 188 -14.29 2.21 -13.29
CA GLY A 188 -13.36 1.13 -13.00
C GLY A 188 -12.35 0.84 -14.11
N LYS A 189 -12.25 1.69 -15.14
CA LYS A 189 -11.23 1.56 -16.18
C LYS A 189 -9.87 1.97 -15.62
N LEU A 190 -8.84 1.19 -15.90
CA LEU A 190 -7.46 1.52 -15.53
C LEU A 190 -7.00 2.80 -16.25
N LEU A 191 -6.54 3.78 -15.46
CA LEU A 191 -5.95 5.02 -15.93
C LEU A 191 -4.42 4.95 -15.90
N SER A 192 -3.85 4.40 -14.83
CA SER A 192 -2.42 4.13 -14.74
C SER A 192 -2.15 2.84 -13.95
N PRO A 193 -1.22 1.98 -14.39
CA PRO A 193 -0.84 0.76 -13.69
C PRO A 193 -0.02 1.05 -12.43
N ALA A 194 0.10 0.04 -11.57
CA ALA A 194 0.98 0.11 -10.41
C ALA A 194 2.44 0.12 -10.84
N ARG A 195 3.30 0.82 -10.09
CA ARG A 195 4.75 0.87 -10.34
C ARG A 195 5.54 0.61 -9.07
N VAL A 196 6.69 -0.05 -9.22
CA VAL A 196 7.60 -0.31 -8.09
C VAL A 196 9.06 -0.04 -8.42
N THR A 197 9.76 0.53 -7.44
CA THR A 197 11.21 0.55 -7.36
C THR A 197 11.61 -0.18 -6.08
N VAL A 198 12.57 -1.09 -6.14
CA VAL A 198 13.00 -1.89 -5.00
C VAL A 198 14.51 -1.81 -4.88
N PHE A 199 14.99 -1.50 -3.69
CA PHE A 199 16.38 -1.70 -3.29
C PHE A 199 16.44 -2.87 -2.30
N HIS A 200 17.38 -3.79 -2.53
CA HIS A 200 17.69 -4.89 -1.62
C HIS A 200 19.10 -4.68 -1.08
N ASN A 201 19.23 -4.48 0.24
CA ASN A 201 20.50 -4.17 0.90
C ASN A 201 21.21 -2.95 0.27
N GLY A 202 20.44 -1.93 -0.13
CA GLY A 202 20.94 -0.74 -0.81
C GLY A 202 21.25 -0.90 -2.29
N VAL A 203 21.09 -2.10 -2.87
CA VAL A 203 21.29 -2.37 -4.30
C VAL A 203 19.97 -2.25 -5.05
N LEU A 204 19.93 -1.42 -6.09
CA LEU A 204 18.75 -1.30 -6.96
C LEU A 204 18.48 -2.61 -7.70
N VAL A 205 17.32 -3.23 -7.44
CA VAL A 205 16.94 -4.53 -8.02
C VAL A 205 15.65 -4.48 -8.85
N GLN A 206 14.81 -3.47 -8.67
CA GLN A 206 13.70 -3.13 -9.56
C GLN A 206 13.72 -1.62 -9.79
N ASN A 207 13.69 -1.16 -11.04
CA ASN A 207 13.77 0.27 -11.36
C ASN A 207 12.48 0.76 -12.02
N ASN A 208 11.57 1.35 -11.23
CA ASN A 208 10.31 1.92 -11.67
C ASN A 208 9.54 1.01 -12.66
N VAL A 209 9.50 -0.29 -12.33
CA VAL A 209 8.87 -1.30 -13.20
C VAL A 209 7.36 -1.17 -13.12
N GLU A 210 6.72 -1.27 -14.28
CA GLU A 210 5.27 -1.22 -14.41
C GLU A 210 4.69 -2.62 -14.24
N LEU A 211 3.79 -2.79 -13.28
CA LEU A 211 3.15 -4.08 -13.04
C LEU A 211 2.06 -4.32 -14.08
N THR A 212 1.96 -5.57 -14.53
CA THR A 212 0.98 -5.99 -15.53
C THR A 212 -0.38 -6.39 -14.95
N GLY A 213 -0.49 -6.45 -13.63
CA GLY A 213 -1.67 -6.88 -12.89
C GLY A 213 -1.29 -7.46 -11.53
N PRO A 214 -2.25 -8.03 -10.79
CA PRO A 214 -1.96 -8.76 -9.56
C PRO A 214 -1.03 -9.96 -9.77
N SER A 215 -0.16 -10.21 -8.81
CA SER A 215 0.73 -11.38 -8.70
C SER A 215 -0.09 -12.63 -8.36
N THR A 216 0.15 -13.72 -9.10
CA THR A 216 -0.45 -15.04 -8.85
C THR A 216 0.54 -16.14 -9.21
N TRP A 217 0.49 -17.27 -8.51
CA TRP A 217 1.33 -18.44 -8.85
C TRP A 217 1.05 -18.99 -10.26
N VAL A 218 -0.23 -19.03 -10.65
CA VAL A 218 -0.65 -19.51 -11.98
C VAL A 218 -1.53 -18.47 -12.66
N GLY A 219 -1.14 -18.07 -13.86
CA GLY A 219 -1.86 -17.09 -14.67
C GLY A 219 -1.40 -15.65 -14.44
N ARG A 220 -2.13 -14.72 -15.05
CA ARG A 220 -1.90 -13.28 -14.94
C ARG A 220 -3.24 -12.56 -14.94
N PRO A 221 -3.88 -12.38 -13.77
CA PRO A 221 -5.18 -11.74 -13.71
C PRO A 221 -5.09 -10.29 -14.21
N PRO A 222 -6.14 -9.77 -14.86
CA PRO A 222 -6.19 -8.37 -15.22
C PRO A 222 -6.36 -7.49 -13.96
N TYR A 223 -6.05 -6.21 -14.09
CA TYR A 223 -6.42 -5.22 -13.08
C TYR A 223 -7.94 -5.22 -12.85
N SER A 224 -8.33 -5.08 -11.59
CA SER A 224 -9.70 -4.81 -11.15
C SER A 224 -9.67 -3.56 -10.28
N ALA A 225 -10.65 -2.68 -10.45
CA ALA A 225 -10.73 -1.46 -9.65
C ALA A 225 -10.85 -1.81 -8.16
N HIS A 226 -10.11 -1.07 -7.35
CA HIS A 226 -10.10 -1.18 -5.90
C HIS A 226 -9.83 0.21 -5.28
N PRO A 227 -10.07 0.41 -3.98
CA PRO A 227 -9.70 1.66 -3.30
C PRO A 227 -8.22 2.00 -3.51
N GLU A 228 -7.92 3.27 -3.74
CA GLU A 228 -6.55 3.75 -3.98
C GLU A 228 -5.59 3.40 -2.84
N LYS A 229 -6.08 3.46 -1.59
CA LYS A 229 -5.35 3.03 -0.40
C LYS A 229 -5.89 1.69 0.10
N LEU A 230 -4.99 0.72 0.29
CA LEU A 230 -5.29 -0.58 0.90
C LEU A 230 -4.15 -1.00 1.83
N PRO A 231 -4.36 -1.99 2.71
CA PRO A 231 -3.30 -2.48 3.58
C PRO A 231 -2.07 -2.99 2.82
N ILE A 232 -0.91 -2.84 3.44
CA ILE A 232 0.29 -3.62 3.16
C ILE A 232 0.20 -4.93 3.95
N ALA A 233 0.52 -6.08 3.34
CA ALA A 233 0.49 -7.38 4.01
C ALA A 233 1.82 -8.13 3.90
N LEU A 234 2.04 -9.04 4.85
CA LEU A 234 3.14 -9.98 4.89
C LEU A 234 2.59 -11.41 4.85
N GLN A 235 3.16 -12.25 3.99
CA GLN A 235 2.66 -13.59 3.72
C GLN A 235 3.12 -14.60 4.78
N ASP A 236 2.20 -15.48 5.17
CA ASP A 236 2.55 -16.77 5.76
C ASP A 236 2.59 -17.83 4.65
N HIS A 237 3.78 -18.33 4.36
CA HIS A 237 4.01 -19.46 3.45
C HIS A 237 4.55 -20.69 4.21
N GLY A 238 4.31 -20.75 5.53
CA GLY A 238 4.75 -21.84 6.39
C GLY A 238 6.23 -21.83 6.77
N ASN A 239 6.98 -20.79 6.40
CA ASN A 239 8.35 -20.55 6.82
C ASN A 239 8.41 -19.45 7.90
N PRO A 240 9.16 -19.63 9.00
CA PRO A 240 9.21 -18.65 10.09
C PRO A 240 10.18 -17.48 9.76
N VAL A 241 9.87 -16.73 8.71
CA VAL A 241 10.58 -15.49 8.36
C VAL A 241 10.34 -14.46 9.47
N ARG A 242 11.41 -13.76 9.85
CA ARG A 242 11.38 -12.71 10.87
C ARG A 242 11.41 -11.34 10.24
N TYR A 243 10.74 -10.36 10.84
CA TYR A 243 10.72 -8.98 10.40
C TYR A 243 11.02 -8.01 11.55
N ARG A 244 11.75 -6.93 11.25
CA ARG A 244 11.97 -5.82 12.18
C ARG A 244 12.01 -4.49 11.42
N ASN A 245 11.95 -3.38 12.16
CA ASN A 245 12.13 -2.02 11.63
C ASN A 245 11.28 -1.78 10.37
N ILE A 246 9.96 -1.77 10.54
CA ILE A 246 9.03 -1.53 9.45
C ILE A 246 8.49 -0.12 9.58
N TRP A 247 8.67 0.71 8.56
CA TRP A 247 8.12 2.06 8.52
C TRP A 247 7.72 2.46 7.11
N VAL A 248 6.75 3.38 7.01
CA VAL A 248 6.19 3.83 5.73
C VAL A 248 6.01 5.34 5.71
N ARG A 249 6.28 5.95 4.55
CA ARG A 249 6.02 7.36 4.24
C ARG A 249 5.05 7.44 3.08
N GLU A 250 3.97 8.20 3.21
CA GLU A 250 3.07 8.47 2.08
C GLU A 250 3.72 9.50 1.15
N LEU A 251 3.69 9.28 -0.17
CA LEU A 251 4.36 10.14 -1.17
C LEU A 251 3.41 11.16 -1.83
N GLY A 252 2.15 11.21 -1.39
CA GLY A 252 1.15 12.19 -1.82
C GLY A 252 0.96 13.35 -0.82
N GLY A 253 0.05 14.27 -1.14
CA GLY A 253 -0.36 15.33 -0.21
C GLY A 253 -1.02 14.77 1.06
N PRO A 254 -1.14 15.58 2.13
CA PRO A 254 -1.78 15.14 3.38
C PRO A 254 -3.22 14.73 3.11
N GLY A 255 -3.50 13.43 3.23
CA GLY A 255 -4.84 12.86 3.13
C GLY A 255 -5.36 12.41 4.49
N ARG A 256 -6.66 12.12 4.57
CA ARG A 256 -7.23 11.48 5.76
C ARG A 256 -6.62 10.09 5.95
N THR A 257 -6.55 9.67 7.22
CA THR A 257 -6.19 8.30 7.56
C THR A 257 -7.29 7.39 7.07
N GLU A 258 -6.91 6.34 6.34
CA GLU A 258 -7.82 5.29 5.90
C GLU A 258 -7.41 3.99 6.59
N VAL A 259 -8.36 3.21 7.10
CA VAL A 259 -8.12 1.91 7.72
C VAL A 259 -9.01 0.84 7.07
N THR A 260 -8.65 -0.43 7.24
CA THR A 260 -9.54 -1.55 6.94
C THR A 260 -10.05 -2.15 8.25
N PRO A 261 -11.31 -1.85 8.64
CA PRO A 261 -11.91 -2.38 9.86
C PRO A 261 -12.05 -3.90 9.82
N PRO A 262 -12.27 -4.55 10.98
CA PRO A 262 -12.62 -5.96 11.03
C PRO A 262 -13.90 -6.24 10.22
N ARG A 263 -13.93 -7.38 9.53
CA ARG A 263 -15.10 -7.77 8.71
C ARG A 263 -16.40 -7.80 9.52
N ALA A 264 -16.33 -8.28 10.75
CA ALA A 264 -17.46 -8.32 11.68
C ALA A 264 -18.03 -6.92 11.99
N ALA A 265 -17.18 -5.88 12.01
CA ALA A 265 -17.64 -4.50 12.20
C ALA A 265 -18.42 -4.00 10.97
N LEU A 266 -17.92 -4.27 9.77
CA LEU A 266 -18.63 -3.92 8.53
C LEU A 266 -19.99 -4.64 8.43
N GLU A 267 -20.02 -5.92 8.79
CA GLU A 267 -21.26 -6.72 8.83
C GLU A 267 -22.26 -6.17 9.87
N ARG A 268 -21.77 -5.77 11.05
CA ARG A 268 -22.60 -5.16 12.10
C ARG A 268 -23.21 -3.83 11.66
N TYR A 269 -22.47 -2.98 10.96
CA TYR A 269 -22.94 -1.64 10.60
C TYR A 269 -23.87 -1.61 9.39
N ALA A 270 -23.82 -2.63 8.53
CA ALA A 270 -24.73 -2.74 7.39
C ALA A 270 -26.18 -2.93 7.86
N GLY A 271 -27.08 -2.10 7.36
CA GLY A 271 -28.49 -2.10 7.75
C GLY A 271 -29.24 -0.83 7.38
N LYS A 272 -30.55 -0.86 7.60
CA LYS A 272 -31.42 0.31 7.47
C LYS A 272 -31.47 1.05 8.80
N TYR A 273 -31.24 2.35 8.74
CA TYR A 273 -31.40 3.31 9.83
C TYR A 273 -32.52 4.28 9.46
N GLU A 274 -33.08 5.00 10.42
CA GLU A 274 -34.23 5.90 10.20
C GLU A 274 -33.96 6.93 9.08
N ARG A 275 -32.71 7.40 8.94
CA ARG A 275 -32.33 8.45 7.99
C ARG A 275 -31.40 7.99 6.86
N THR A 276 -30.89 6.77 6.90
CA THR A 276 -29.90 6.26 5.92
C THR A 276 -29.97 4.75 5.80
N THR A 277 -29.54 4.22 4.66
CA THR A 277 -29.25 2.79 4.52
C THR A 277 -27.75 2.62 4.32
N ILE A 278 -27.12 1.81 5.16
CA ILE A 278 -25.72 1.41 5.01
C ILE A 278 -25.69 0.02 4.38
N LEU A 279 -25.09 -0.08 3.20
CA LEU A 279 -24.89 -1.32 2.47
C LEU A 279 -23.44 -1.78 2.63
N ARG A 280 -23.20 -3.09 2.52
CA ARG A 280 -21.86 -3.66 2.41
C ARG A 280 -21.66 -4.20 1.00
N GLU A 281 -20.64 -3.70 0.32
CA GLU A 281 -20.24 -4.13 -1.03
C GLU A 281 -18.80 -4.62 -0.96
N GLY A 282 -18.62 -5.95 -0.87
CA GLY A 282 -17.32 -6.54 -0.57
C GLY A 282 -16.81 -6.07 0.80
N ASP A 283 -15.62 -5.48 0.84
CA ASP A 283 -14.98 -4.97 2.06
C ASP A 283 -15.18 -3.46 2.26
N GLN A 284 -16.15 -2.86 1.57
CA GLN A 284 -16.48 -1.43 1.68
C GLN A 284 -17.93 -1.23 2.12
N LEU A 285 -18.17 -0.20 2.95
CA LEU A 285 -19.53 0.29 3.23
C LEU A 285 -19.93 1.33 2.19
N VAL A 286 -21.22 1.36 1.85
CA VAL A 286 -21.82 2.34 0.94
C VAL A 286 -23.03 2.95 1.63
N ALA A 287 -23.06 4.27 1.73
CA ALA A 287 -24.20 4.99 2.29
C ALA A 287 -25.19 5.34 1.19
N GLN A 288 -26.47 5.10 1.46
CA GLN A 288 -27.59 5.74 0.78
C GLN A 288 -28.19 6.78 1.72
N PHE A 289 -28.00 8.05 1.40
CA PHE A 289 -28.38 9.17 2.27
C PHE A 289 -28.81 10.36 1.42
N ALA A 290 -29.93 10.99 1.78
CA ALA A 290 -30.49 12.17 1.10
C ALA A 290 -30.62 12.04 -0.42
N GLY A 291 -30.96 10.84 -0.93
CA GLY A 291 -31.09 10.54 -2.36
C GLY A 291 -29.75 10.27 -3.09
N GLY A 292 -28.61 10.46 -2.43
CA GLY A 292 -27.30 10.10 -2.94
C GLY A 292 -26.87 8.68 -2.54
N ARG A 293 -25.91 8.12 -3.29
CA ARG A 293 -25.22 6.87 -2.98
C ARG A 293 -23.72 7.06 -3.16
N PHE A 294 -22.93 6.80 -2.12
CA PHE A 294 -21.48 7.01 -2.15
C PHE A 294 -20.74 6.03 -1.24
N PRO A 295 -19.49 5.66 -1.60
CA PRO A 295 -18.67 4.79 -0.77
C PRO A 295 -18.23 5.51 0.50
N LEU A 296 -18.13 4.75 1.59
CA LEU A 296 -17.59 5.16 2.87
C LEU A 296 -16.19 4.59 3.06
N PHE A 297 -15.28 5.43 3.53
CA PHE A 297 -13.90 5.09 3.87
C PHE A 297 -13.76 5.15 5.39
N ALA A 298 -13.21 4.11 5.99
CA ALA A 298 -13.04 4.08 7.44
C ALA A 298 -11.82 4.90 7.85
N GLU A 299 -11.96 5.73 8.87
CA GLU A 299 -10.86 6.40 9.58
C GLU A 299 -10.51 5.66 10.88
N SER A 300 -11.46 4.90 11.42
CA SER A 300 -11.29 3.99 12.55
C SER A 300 -12.32 2.85 12.47
N ASP A 301 -12.35 1.95 13.45
CA ASP A 301 -13.32 0.86 13.52
C ASP A 301 -14.79 1.34 13.66
N THR A 302 -15.02 2.62 13.97
CA THR A 302 -16.36 3.19 14.15
C THR A 302 -16.61 4.45 13.33
N ARG A 303 -15.57 5.12 12.82
CA ARG A 303 -15.70 6.37 12.06
C ARG A 303 -15.43 6.17 10.59
N PHE A 304 -16.31 6.73 9.78
CA PHE A 304 -16.26 6.65 8.33
C PHE A 304 -16.53 8.02 7.71
N PHE A 305 -15.99 8.24 6.52
CA PHE A 305 -16.15 9.48 5.77
C PHE A 305 -16.36 9.22 4.28
N SER A 306 -16.93 10.20 3.60
CA SER A 306 -17.03 10.24 2.14
C SER A 306 -15.83 10.98 1.54
N LYS A 307 -15.33 10.52 0.39
CA LYS A 307 -14.37 11.29 -0.43
C LYS A 307 -15.06 12.20 -1.44
N LEU A 308 -16.39 12.08 -1.58
CA LEU A 308 -17.19 12.82 -2.55
C LEU A 308 -17.97 13.98 -1.90
N THR A 309 -18.13 13.94 -0.58
CA THR A 309 -18.92 14.89 0.21
C THR A 309 -18.24 15.12 1.56
N ASP A 310 -18.66 16.13 2.30
CA ASP A 310 -18.23 16.48 3.66
C ASP A 310 -18.95 15.68 4.76
N ILE A 311 -19.57 14.55 4.39
CA ILE A 311 -20.40 13.75 5.28
C ILE A 311 -19.55 12.71 6.01
N GLU A 312 -19.76 12.62 7.32
CA GLU A 312 -19.13 11.64 8.20
C GLU A 312 -20.18 10.81 8.95
N PHE A 313 -19.81 9.57 9.25
CA PHE A 313 -20.61 8.60 9.98
C PHE A 313 -19.80 8.06 11.17
N GLU A 314 -20.32 8.19 12.39
CA GLU A 314 -19.77 7.55 13.60
C GLU A 314 -20.76 6.52 14.12
N PHE A 315 -20.40 5.23 14.00
CA PHE A 315 -21.18 4.12 14.52
C PHE A 315 -20.87 3.92 16.01
N ARG A 316 -21.91 3.92 16.84
CA ARG A 316 -21.83 3.62 18.26
C ARG A 316 -22.54 2.30 18.51
N PRO A 317 -21.79 1.18 18.59
CA PRO A 317 -22.38 -0.13 18.79
C PRO A 317 -23.04 -0.23 20.18
N GLY A 318 -24.29 -0.68 20.23
CA GLY A 318 -25.00 -0.98 21.47
C GLY A 318 -24.77 -2.41 21.98
N ALA A 319 -25.61 -2.90 22.90
CA ALA A 319 -25.52 -4.28 23.39
C ALA A 319 -25.84 -5.30 22.29
N THR A 320 -26.83 -4.98 21.46
CA THR A 320 -27.19 -5.73 20.26
C THR A 320 -27.11 -4.85 19.02
N ALA A 321 -27.15 -5.43 17.82
CA ALA A 321 -27.16 -4.66 16.57
C ALA A 321 -28.39 -3.73 16.46
N ALA A 322 -29.52 -4.09 17.09
CA ALA A 322 -30.73 -3.26 17.14
C ALA A 322 -30.54 -1.98 17.96
N ASP A 323 -29.58 -1.99 18.89
CA ASP A 323 -29.25 -0.85 19.75
C ASP A 323 -28.20 0.08 19.13
N ASP A 324 -27.71 -0.25 17.92
CA ASP A 324 -26.70 0.54 17.24
C ASP A 324 -27.26 1.92 16.83
N VAL A 325 -26.49 2.96 17.15
CA VAL A 325 -26.78 4.34 16.75
C VAL A 325 -25.68 4.80 15.81
N VAL A 326 -26.04 5.39 14.68
CA VAL A 326 -25.07 6.08 13.82
C VAL A 326 -25.29 7.58 13.91
N PHE A 327 -24.21 8.32 14.13
CA PHE A 327 -24.19 9.77 14.11
C PHE A 327 -23.76 10.23 12.73
N ILE A 328 -24.56 11.08 12.11
CA ILE A 328 -24.25 11.68 10.80
C ILE A 328 -23.91 13.14 11.01
N THR A 329 -22.74 13.55 10.53
CA THR A 329 -22.25 14.94 10.56
C THR A 329 -22.10 15.42 9.12
N VAL A 330 -22.48 16.68 8.84
CA VAL A 330 -22.33 17.31 7.53
C VAL A 330 -21.62 18.65 7.74
N GLY A 331 -20.51 18.90 7.02
CA GLY A 331 -19.79 20.17 7.08
C GLY A 331 -19.15 20.51 8.43
N GLY A 332 -19.00 19.53 9.32
CA GLY A 332 -18.50 19.74 10.68
C GLY A 332 -19.48 20.41 11.64
N GLU A 333 -20.71 20.71 11.20
CA GLU A 333 -21.75 21.35 12.01
C GLU A 333 -22.81 20.34 12.47
N GLY A 334 -22.82 20.04 13.77
CA GLY A 334 -23.87 19.23 14.42
C GLY A 334 -23.87 17.75 14.02
N SER A 335 -23.94 16.86 15.01
CA SER A 335 -24.12 15.43 14.76
C SER A 335 -25.56 15.03 15.05
N SER A 336 -26.22 14.40 14.07
CA SER A 336 -27.57 13.88 14.23
C SER A 336 -27.53 12.38 14.48
N PRO A 337 -28.05 11.87 15.62
CA PRO A 337 -28.19 10.43 15.80
C PRO A 337 -29.31 9.89 14.90
N THR A 338 -29.11 8.69 14.37
CA THR A 338 -30.17 7.90 13.73
C THR A 338 -30.06 6.46 14.22
N LYS A 339 -31.19 5.90 14.65
CA LYS A 339 -31.25 4.53 15.17
C LYS A 339 -31.43 3.55 14.04
N ARG A 340 -31.01 2.30 14.26
CA ARG A 340 -31.35 1.19 13.36
C ARG A 340 -32.89 1.09 13.29
N ALA A 341 -33.43 0.98 12.09
CA ALA A 341 -34.87 0.81 11.90
C ALA A 341 -35.24 -0.62 12.31
N ASN A 342 -36.32 -0.78 13.09
CA ASN A 342 -36.87 -2.10 13.38
C ASN A 342 -37.33 -2.76 12.05
N PRO A 343 -37.06 -4.06 11.87
CA PRO A 343 -37.43 -4.79 10.65
C PRO A 343 -38.92 -4.77 10.36
#